data_AF-A0A376X7G2-F1
#
_entry.id   AF-A0A376X7G2-F1
#
_cell.length_a   1.000
_cell.length_b   1.000
_cell.length_c   1.000
_cell.angle_alpha   90.00
_cell.angle_beta   90.00
_cell.angle_gamma   90.00
#
_symmetry.space_group_name_H-M   'P 1'
#
loop_
_entity.id
_entity.type
_entity.pdbx_description
1 polymer ?
#
loop_
_entity_poly.entity_id
_entity_poly.type
_entity_poly.pdbx_seq_one_letter_code
_entity_poly.pdbx_strand_id
1 'polypeptide(L)'
;MSQPKRDFSEEEIIARMMIPMVNEVVRCLEEGIIATPAEADMALVYGLGFPPFHGGAFRWLDTSVAQIPRYGTAISAPRPAV
;
A
#
# COMPACT_ATOMS: atom_id res chain seq x y z
N MET A 1 -6.17 5.55 -29.95
CA MET A 1 -7.23 4.54 -29.69
C MET A 1 -7.63 4.69 -28.22
N SER A 2 -8.88 5.05 -27.93
CA SER A 2 -9.37 5.08 -26.53
C SER A 2 -9.54 3.65 -26.06
N GLN A 3 -8.99 3.29 -24.89
CA GLN A 3 -9.31 1.99 -24.30
C GLN A 3 -10.81 1.94 -23.95
N PRO A 4 -11.45 0.76 -24.05
CA PRO A 4 -12.84 0.59 -23.65
C PRO A 4 -13.01 0.88 -22.15
N LYS A 5 -14.15 1.46 -21.78
CA LYS A 5 -14.50 1.73 -20.37
C LYS A 5 -14.49 0.39 -19.62
N ARG A 6 -13.70 0.33 -18.55
CA ARG A 6 -13.58 -0.84 -17.68
C ARG A 6 -14.22 -0.51 -16.34
N ASP A 7 -15.14 -1.35 -15.90
CA ASP A 7 -15.75 -1.22 -14.57
C ASP A 7 -14.82 -1.82 -13.52
N PHE A 8 -14.68 -1.12 -12.40
CA PHE A 8 -13.85 -1.52 -11.28
C PHE A 8 -14.74 -1.88 -10.09
N SER A 9 -14.43 -2.96 -9.40
CA SER A 9 -15.08 -3.25 -8.11
C SER A 9 -14.58 -2.27 -7.04
N GLU A 10 -15.34 -2.13 -5.96
CA GLU A 10 -14.96 -1.28 -4.83
C GLU A 10 -13.60 -1.71 -4.25
N GLU A 11 -13.36 -3.01 -4.15
CA GLU A 11 -12.10 -3.57 -3.68
C GLU A 11 -10.94 -3.23 -4.63
N GLU A 12 -11.17 -3.28 -5.95
CA GLU A 12 -10.15 -2.89 -6.93
C GLU A 12 -9.83 -1.40 -6.84
N ILE A 13 -10.83 -0.55 -6.61
CA ILE A 13 -10.63 0.89 -6.40
C ILE A 13 -9.77 1.13 -5.15
N ILE A 14 -10.11 0.48 -4.03
CA ILE A 14 -9.35 0.60 -2.78
C ILE A 14 -7.92 0.08 -2.98
N ALA A 15 -7.75 -1.11 -3.56
CA ALA A 15 -6.45 -1.73 -3.79
C ALA A 15 -5.54 -0.84 -4.65
N ARG A 16 -6.10 -0.20 -5.69
CA ARG A 16 -5.36 0.73 -6.57
C ARG A 16 -4.81 1.96 -5.84
N MET A 17 -5.45 2.37 -4.74
CA MET A 17 -4.99 3.49 -3.91
C MET A 17 -4.02 3.02 -2.82
N MET A 18 -4.34 1.92 -2.15
CA MET A 18 -3.61 1.45 -0.97
C MET A 18 -2.28 0.78 -1.32
N ILE A 19 -2.24 -0.05 -2.37
CA ILE A 19 -1.04 -0.82 -2.71
C ILE A 19 0.14 0.09 -3.11
N PRO A 20 -0.01 1.10 -3.98
CA PRO A 20 1.09 1.99 -4.30
C PRO A 20 1.59 2.78 -3.09
N MET A 21 0.68 3.20 -2.20
CA MET A 21 1.04 3.90 -0.96
C MET A 21 1.91 3.01 -0.07
N VAL A 22 1.47 1.78 0.20
CA VAL A 22 2.20 0.81 1.01
C VAL A 22 3.56 0.49 0.38
N ASN A 23 3.61 0.33 -0.93
CA ASN A 23 4.84 0.08 -1.68
C ASN A 23 5.89 1.20 -1.54
N GLU A 24 5.48 2.46 -1.50
CA GLU A 24 6.42 3.57 -1.26
C GLU A 24 6.85 3.65 0.20
N VAL A 25 5.97 3.33 1.15
CA VAL A 25 6.32 3.29 2.58
C VAL A 25 7.34 2.19 2.86
N VAL A 26 7.18 1.01 2.25
CA VAL A 26 8.18 -0.07 2.29
C VAL A 26 9.51 0.40 1.72
N ARG A 27 9.50 1.10 0.58
CA ARG A 27 10.74 1.66 0.01
C ARG A 27 11.41 2.69 0.91
N CYS A 28 10.64 3.58 1.52
CA CYS A 28 11.19 4.56 2.48
C CYS A 28 11.85 3.87 3.68
N LEU A 29 11.36 2.68 4.08
CA LEU A 29 11.99 1.86 5.10
C LEU A 29 13.29 1.21 4.56
N GLU A 30 13.28 0.63 3.35
CA GLU A 30 14.46 0.02 2.72
C GLU A 30 15.58 1.04 2.45
N GLU A 31 15.22 2.26 2.04
CA GLU A 31 16.13 3.37 1.78
C GLU A 31 16.62 4.04 3.08
N GLY A 32 16.10 3.63 4.25
CA GLY A 32 16.49 4.15 5.56
C GLY A 32 16.00 5.57 5.86
N ILE A 33 15.02 6.06 5.10
CA ILE A 33 14.33 7.34 5.36
C ILE A 33 13.49 7.24 6.63
N ILE A 34 12.89 6.07 6.86
CA ILE A 34 12.13 5.72 8.04
C ILE A 34 12.97 4.78 8.90
N ALA A 35 13.05 5.02 10.20
CA ALA A 35 13.84 4.16 11.10
C ALA A 35 13.09 2.87 11.49
N THR A 36 11.77 2.93 11.69
CA THR A 36 10.97 1.75 12.04
C THR A 36 9.59 1.70 11.36
N PRO A 37 9.03 0.50 11.09
CA PRO A 37 7.66 0.35 10.58
C PRO A 37 6.59 1.00 11.46
N ALA A 38 6.78 0.96 12.78
CA ALA A 38 5.85 1.54 13.74
C ALA A 38 5.76 3.07 13.62
N GLU A 39 6.89 3.74 13.39
CA GLU A 39 6.91 5.19 13.15
C GLU A 39 6.20 5.54 11.85
N ALA A 40 6.36 4.74 10.79
CA ALA A 40 5.64 4.94 9.53
C ALA A 40 4.12 4.84 9.73
N ASP A 41 3.67 3.81 10.44
CA ASP A 41 2.24 3.60 10.72
C ASP A 41 1.66 4.78 11.52
N MET A 42 2.37 5.26 12.54
CA MET A 42 1.96 6.46 13.28
C MET A 42 1.94 7.71 12.39
N ALA A 43 2.97 7.92 11.57
CA ALA A 43 3.05 9.07 10.67
C ALA A 43 1.93 9.06 9.62
N LEU A 44 1.54 7.89 9.13
CA LEU A 44 0.43 7.75 8.19
C LEU A 44 -0.92 8.04 8.85
N VAL A 45 -1.16 7.50 10.05
CA VAL A 45 -2.41 7.71 10.77
C VAL A 45 -2.57 9.17 11.21
N TYR A 46 -1.54 9.76 11.81
CA TYR A 46 -1.62 11.11 12.39
C TYR A 46 -1.24 12.24 11.42
N GLY A 47 -0.44 11.96 10.38
CA GLY A 47 0.02 12.95 9.42
C GLY A 47 -0.81 12.94 8.14
N LEU A 48 -0.89 11.79 7.47
CA LEU A 48 -1.57 11.67 6.17
C LEU A 48 -3.10 11.48 6.30
N GLY A 49 -3.57 11.04 7.48
CA GLY A 49 -4.98 10.72 7.72
C GLY A 49 -5.37 9.31 7.28
N PHE A 50 -4.43 8.36 7.34
CA PHE A 50 -4.68 6.96 7.05
C PHE A 50 -5.76 6.38 8.00
N PRO A 51 -6.66 5.50 7.54
CA PRO A 51 -7.75 4.98 8.35
C PRO A 51 -7.26 4.37 9.68
N PRO A 52 -7.61 4.95 10.85
CA PRO A 52 -7.07 4.52 12.14
C PRO A 52 -7.41 3.07 12.50
N PHE A 53 -8.55 2.57 12.01
CA PHE A 53 -8.99 1.18 12.24
C PHE A 53 -8.17 0.15 11.46
N HIS A 54 -7.42 0.56 10.44
CA HIS A 54 -6.42 -0.28 9.77
C HIS A 54 -5.03 -0.16 10.41
N GLY A 55 -4.81 0.85 11.26
CA GLY A 55 -3.64 0.99 12.12
C GLY A 55 -2.32 1.30 11.40
N GLY A 56 -2.38 1.70 10.12
CA GLY A 56 -1.22 2.08 9.32
C GLY A 56 -0.99 1.19 8.10
N ALA A 57 -0.01 1.54 7.27
CA ALA A 57 0.29 0.80 6.04
C ALA A 57 0.85 -0.59 6.32
N PHE A 58 1.76 -0.75 7.27
CA PHE A 58 2.37 -2.03 7.60
C PHE A 58 1.35 -2.95 8.28
N ARG A 59 0.59 -2.42 9.25
CA ARG A 59 -0.50 -3.18 9.86
C ARG A 59 -1.58 -3.59 8.85
N TRP A 60 -1.93 -2.72 7.90
CA TRP A 60 -2.84 -3.06 6.82
C TRP A 60 -2.26 -4.14 5.89
N LEU A 61 -0.96 -4.10 5.60
CA LEU A 61 -0.25 -5.10 4.82
C LEU A 61 -0.39 -6.49 5.48
N ASP A 62 -0.15 -6.57 6.79
CA ASP A 62 -0.27 -7.81 7.56
C ASP A 62 -1.70 -8.37 7.57
N THR A 63 -2.72 -7.51 7.68
CA THR A 63 -4.11 -7.95 7.82
C THR A 63 -4.85 -8.17 6.51
N SER A 64 -4.53 -7.40 5.47
CA SER A 64 -5.39 -7.25 4.29
C SER A 64 -4.75 -7.76 3.00
N VAL A 65 -3.42 -7.70 2.84
CA VAL A 65 -2.77 -8.19 1.61
C VAL A 65 -2.91 -9.71 1.47
N ALA A 66 -2.96 -10.45 2.58
CA ALA A 66 -3.28 -11.88 2.59
C ALA A 66 -4.65 -12.21 1.97
N GLN A 67 -5.59 -11.26 1.96
CA GLN A 67 -6.95 -11.45 1.45
C GLN A 67 -7.14 -11.00 0.00
N ILE A 68 -6.11 -10.41 -0.64
CA ILE A 68 -6.18 -9.96 -2.04
C ILE A 68 -5.12 -10.69 -2.90
N PRO A 69 -5.38 -11.95 -3.31
CA PRO A 69 -4.40 -12.82 -3.97
C PRO A 69 -3.80 -12.22 -5.25
N ARG A 70 -4.60 -11.42 -5.98
CA ARG A 70 -4.18 -10.80 -7.24
C ARG A 70 -3.10 -9.74 -7.05
N TYR A 71 -2.95 -9.19 -5.84
CA TYR A 71 -2.04 -8.08 -5.54
C TYR A 71 -0.96 -8.42 -4.53
N GLY A 72 -1.03 -9.56 -3.83
CA GLY A 72 0.05 -10.05 -2.95
C GLY A 72 1.40 -10.18 -3.67
N THR A 73 1.39 -10.56 -4.95
CA THR A 73 2.60 -10.61 -5.78
C THR A 73 3.12 -9.23 -6.19
N ALA A 74 2.27 -8.19 -6.21
CA ALA A 74 2.65 -6.84 -6.67
C ALA A 74 3.47 -6.04 -5.65
N ILE A 75 3.41 -6.43 -4.37
CA ILE A 75 4.23 -5.86 -3.29
C ILE A 75 5.59 -6.59 -3.20
N SER A 76 5.61 -7.90 -3.49
CA SER A 76 6.82 -8.73 -3.48
C SER A 76 7.63 -8.69 -4.79
N ALA A 77 7.04 -8.27 -5.90
CA ALA A 77 7.75 -8.25 -7.17
C ALA A 77 8.83 -7.14 -7.16
N PRO A 78 10.09 -7.44 -7.53
CA PRO A 78 11.10 -6.41 -7.71
C PRO A 78 10.61 -5.44 -8.79
N ARG A 79 10.33 -4.20 -8.39
CA ARG A 79 9.95 -3.16 -9.34
C ARG A 79 11.16 -2.74 -10.16
N PRO A 80 10.99 -2.40 -11.45
CA PRO A 80 12.07 -1.83 -12.24
C PRO A 80 12.59 -0.58 -11.53
N ALA A 81 13.91 -0.47 -11.39
CA ALA A 81 14.54 0.79 -11.04
C ALA A 81 14.07 1.82 -12.06
N VAL A 82 13.55 2.96 -11.56
CA VAL A 82 13.15 4.10 -12.39
C VAL A 82 14.26 4.45 -13.37
#